data_AF-A0A1H4FEX7-F1
#
_entry.id   AF-A0A1H4FEX7-F1
#
_cell.length_a   1.000
_cell.length_b   1.000
_cell.length_c   1.000
_cell.angle_alpha   90.00
_cell.angle_beta   90.00
_cell.angle_gamma   90.00
#
_symmetry.space_group_name_H-M   'P 1'
#
loop_
_entity.id
_entity.type
_entity.pdbx_description
1 polymer ?
#
loop_
_entity_poly.entity_id
_entity_poly.type
_entity_poly.pdbx_seq_one_letter_code
_entity_poly.pdbx_strand_id
1 'polypeptide(L)'
;MQKSYIIEVSIKTIKGYVSFCQYQLGSIAEDAERIFACMKGQPVDEEGGAPFLINLVLRSGKKSATLASQYCSLTELKENCHYIAREVFKILNLE
;
A
#
# COMPACT_ATOMS: atom_id res chain seq x y z
N MET A 1 2.46 -10.77 20.24
CA MET A 1 3.30 -10.03 19.26
C MET A 1 2.40 -9.00 18.60
N GLN A 2 2.81 -7.74 18.54
CA GLN A 2 2.01 -6.68 17.93
C GLN A 2 2.10 -6.79 16.41
N LYS A 3 0.96 -7.03 15.77
CA LYS A 3 0.81 -7.01 14.31
C LYS A 3 0.51 -5.58 13.88
N SER A 4 1.14 -5.12 12.81
CA SER A 4 0.85 -3.82 12.19
C SER A 4 0.77 -3.96 10.68
N TYR A 5 -0.23 -3.32 10.08
CA TYR A 5 -0.43 -3.27 8.64
C TYR A 5 0.14 -1.97 8.07
N ILE A 6 0.78 -2.08 6.92
CA ILE A 6 1.46 -0.98 6.24
C ILE A 6 1.08 -1.02 4.77
N ILE A 7 0.76 0.14 4.19
CA ILE A 7 0.78 0.30 2.73
C ILE A 7 2.14 0.86 2.35
N GLU A 8 2.93 0.09 1.61
CA GLU A 8 4.21 0.52 1.06
C GLU A 8 4.03 0.91 -0.40
N VAL A 9 4.52 2.08 -0.78
CA VAL A 9 4.59 2.52 -2.17
C VAL A 9 6.05 2.48 -2.61
N SER A 10 6.29 1.81 -3.72
CA SER A 10 7.59 1.69 -4.37
C SER A 10 7.58 2.30 -5.76
N ILE A 11 8.71 2.87 -6.15
CA ILE A 11 8.94 3.42 -7.49
C ILE A 11 9.87 2.51 -8.28
N LYS A 12 9.57 2.33 -9.57
CA LYS A 12 10.42 1.57 -10.47
C LYS A 12 11.69 2.32 -10.81
N THR A 13 12.82 1.62 -10.72
CA THR A 13 14.14 2.09 -11.12
C THR A 13 14.77 1.08 -12.08
N ILE A 14 15.92 1.43 -12.66
CA ILE A 14 16.71 0.51 -13.49
C ILE A 14 17.19 -0.75 -12.73
N LYS A 15 17.15 -0.74 -11.39
CA LYS A 15 17.52 -1.88 -10.52
C LYS A 15 16.30 -2.60 -9.94
N GLY A 16 15.09 -2.29 -10.42
CA GLY A 16 13.83 -2.78 -9.88
C GLY A 16 13.13 -1.75 -9.00
N TYR A 17 12.11 -2.20 -8.26
CA TYR A 17 11.31 -1.34 -7.38
C TYR A 17 12.06 -1.02 -6.09
N VAL A 18 11.99 0.25 -5.68
CA VAL A 18 12.56 0.74 -4.43
C VAL A 18 11.46 1.44 -3.63
N SER A 19 11.37 1.12 -2.34
CA SER A 19 10.43 1.75 -1.40
C SER A 19 10.63 3.27 -1.39
N PHE A 20 9.55 4.00 -1.61
CA PHE A 20 9.52 5.46 -1.71
C PHE A 20 8.77 6.08 -0.53
N CYS A 21 7.63 5.52 -0.14
CA CYS A 21 6.89 5.95 1.05
C CYS A 21 6.09 4.80 1.67
N GLN A 22 5.66 5.01 2.92
CA GLN A 22 4.83 4.04 3.63
C GLN A 22 3.76 4.75 4.46
N TYR A 23 2.57 4.14 4.53
CA TYR A 23 1.46 4.56 5.39
C TYR A 23 1.23 3.48 6.45
N GLN A 24 1.27 3.87 7.72
CA GLN A 24 0.95 2.97 8.84
C GLN A 24 -0.56 2.95 9.04
N LEU A 25 -1.17 1.77 8.94
CA LEU A 25 -2.62 1.57 9.10
C LEU A 25 -3.02 1.16 10.52
N GLY A 26 -2.06 0.79 11.37
CA GLY A 26 -2.33 0.26 12.72
C GLY A 26 -2.53 -1.26 12.72
N SER A 27 -3.32 -1.78 13.66
CA SER A 27 -3.42 -3.22 13.93
C SER A 27 -4.71 -3.90 13.44
N ILE A 28 -5.63 -3.16 12.83
CA ILE A 28 -6.91 -3.70 12.38
C ILE A 28 -6.77 -4.26 10.97
N ALA A 29 -6.89 -5.57 10.84
CA ALA A 29 -6.71 -6.29 9.57
C ALA A 29 -7.79 -5.93 8.55
N GLU A 30 -9.06 -5.94 8.99
CA GLU A 30 -10.23 -5.72 8.13
C GLU A 30 -10.19 -4.34 7.47
N ASP A 31 -9.79 -3.30 8.21
CA ASP A 31 -9.64 -1.96 7.66
C ASP A 31 -8.49 -1.86 6.66
N ALA A 32 -7.36 -2.49 6.96
CA ALA A 32 -6.20 -2.49 6.07
C ALA A 32 -6.52 -3.17 4.73
N GLU A 33 -7.20 -4.32 4.77
CA GLU A 33 -7.64 -5.06 3.58
C GLU A 33 -8.72 -4.29 2.81
N ARG A 34 -9.69 -3.70 3.51
CA ARG A 34 -10.75 -2.87 2.92
C ARG A 34 -10.18 -1.64 2.20
N ILE A 35 -9.29 -0.89 2.86
CA ILE A 35 -8.64 0.28 2.27
C ILE A 35 -7.88 -0.14 1.03
N PHE A 36 -7.07 -1.19 1.11
CA PHE A 36 -6.27 -1.65 -0.03
C PHE A 36 -7.15 -2.13 -1.20
N ALA A 37 -8.23 -2.84 -0.92
CA ALA A 37 -9.16 -3.33 -1.95
C ALA A 37 -9.84 -2.20 -2.75
N CYS A 38 -9.99 -1.01 -2.16
CA CYS A 38 -10.56 0.16 -2.84
C CYS A 38 -9.53 0.99 -3.62
N MET A 39 -8.24 0.64 -3.54
CA MET A 39 -7.19 1.34 -4.28
C MET A 39 -7.22 0.98 -5.76
N LYS A 40 -6.80 1.94 -6.59
CA LYS A 40 -6.72 1.80 -8.04
C LYS A 40 -5.38 1.19 -8.46
N GLY A 41 -5.44 0.39 -9.52
CA GLY A 41 -4.28 -0.27 -10.12
C GLY A 41 -4.64 -1.68 -10.53
N GLN A 42 -3.64 -2.42 -11.00
CA GLN A 42 -3.78 -3.80 -11.43
C GLN A 42 -2.94 -4.72 -10.53
N PRO A 43 -3.41 -5.93 -10.19
CA PRO A 43 -2.64 -6.86 -9.36
C PRO A 43 -1.41 -7.42 -10.10
N VAL A 44 -1.39 -7.31 -11.43
CA VAL A 44 -0.32 -7.82 -12.29
C VAL A 44 0.13 -6.71 -13.25
N ASP A 45 1.45 -6.58 -13.42
CA ASP A 45 2.07 -5.72 -14.44
C ASP A 45 2.43 -6.57 -15.66
N GLU A 46 1.43 -6.91 -16.49
CA GLU A 46 1.61 -7.82 -17.63
C GLU A 46 2.63 -7.29 -18.64
N GLU A 47 2.64 -5.98 -18.87
CA GLU A 47 3.55 -5.31 -19.79
C GLU A 47 4.92 -5.02 -19.16
N GLY A 48 5.07 -5.26 -17.85
CA GLY A 48 6.29 -4.97 -17.12
C GLY A 48 6.67 -3.49 -17.23
N GLY A 49 5.69 -2.59 -17.29
CA GLY A 49 5.83 -1.17 -17.61
C GLY A 49 5.41 -0.23 -16.49
N ALA A 50 4.74 -0.73 -15.45
CA ALA A 50 4.17 0.11 -14.41
C ALA A 50 5.27 0.91 -13.65
N PRO A 51 5.09 2.22 -13.45
CA PRO A 51 6.09 3.04 -12.75
C PRO A 51 6.03 2.89 -11.22
N PHE A 52 4.90 2.48 -10.67
CA PHE A 52 4.69 2.35 -9.22
C PHE A 52 4.09 1.00 -8.84
N LEU A 53 4.50 0.52 -7.67
CA LEU A 53 4.01 -0.69 -7.04
C LEU A 53 3.57 -0.33 -5.61
N ILE A 54 2.36 -0.69 -5.25
CA ILE A 54 1.79 -0.51 -3.93
C ILE A 54 1.60 -1.89 -3.32
N ASN A 55 2.15 -2.12 -2.12
CA ASN A 55 2.06 -3.37 -1.39
C ASN A 55 1.29 -3.18 -0.08
N LEU A 56 0.36 -4.08 0.21
CA LEU A 56 -0.16 -4.27 1.55
C LEU A 56 0.78 -5.22 2.29
N VAL A 57 1.39 -4.75 3.38
CA VAL A 57 2.41 -5.48 4.12
C VAL A 57 1.95 -5.71 5.56
N LEU A 58 1.96 -6.96 6.00
CA LEU A 58 1.82 -7.33 7.41
C LEU A 58 3.20 -7.39 8.05
N ARG A 59 3.40 -6.58 9.10
CA ARG A 59 4.60 -6.62 9.93
C ARG A 59 4.28 -7.26 11.28
N SER A 60 5.10 -8.23 11.67
CA SER A 60 5.03 -8.92 12.96
C SER A 60 6.44 -9.01 13.55
N GLY A 61 6.78 -8.06 14.41
CA GLY A 61 8.13 -7.90 14.94
C GLY A 61 9.17 -7.66 13.83
N LYS A 62 10.14 -8.56 13.70
CA LYS A 62 11.19 -8.50 12.66
C LYS A 62 10.78 -9.11 11.32
N LYS A 63 9.61 -9.74 11.23
CA LYS A 63 9.12 -10.37 10.00
C LYS A 63 8.14 -9.44 9.30
N SER A 64 8.25 -9.36 7.98
CA SER A 64 7.29 -8.70 7.09
C SER A 64 6.84 -9.68 6.02
N ALA A 65 5.55 -9.63 5.68
CA ALA A 65 4.98 -10.42 4.60
C ALA A 65 4.10 -9.50 3.74
N THR A 66 4.35 -9.50 2.42
CA THR A 66 3.46 -8.85 1.46
C THR A 66 2.21 -9.71 1.31
N LEU A 67 1.05 -9.11 1.58
CA LEU A 67 -0.25 -9.76 1.49
C LEU A 67 -0.88 -9.57 0.10
N ALA A 68 -0.72 -8.38 -0.47
CA ALA A 68 -1.26 -8.03 -1.78
C ALA A 68 -0.42 -6.92 -2.44
N SER A 69 -0.54 -6.82 -3.75
CA SER A 69 0.20 -5.87 -4.59
C SER A 69 -0.72 -5.24 -5.63
N GLN A 70 -0.48 -3.97 -5.94
CA GLN A 70 -1.13 -3.24 -7.04
C GLN A 70 -0.09 -2.41 -7.78
N TYR A 71 -0.03 -2.59 -9.09
CA TYR A 71 0.76 -1.80 -10.00
C TYR A 71 -0.09 -0.65 -10.53
N CYS A 72 0.47 0.56 -10.54
CA CYS A 72 -0.31 1.74 -10.91
C CYS A 72 0.53 2.80 -11.63
N SER A 73 -0.17 3.62 -12.39
CA SER A 73 0.33 4.84 -13.02
C SER A 73 0.49 5.99 -12.01
N LEU A 74 1.15 7.08 -12.42
CA LEU A 74 1.25 8.28 -11.59
C LEU A 74 -0.13 8.90 -11.27
N THR A 75 -1.06 8.83 -12.23
CA THR A 75 -2.41 9.38 -12.06
C THR A 75 -3.19 8.61 -10.99
N GLU A 76 -3.15 7.28 -11.05
CA GLU A 76 -3.77 6.41 -10.05
C GLU A 76 -3.08 6.56 -8.69
N LEU A 77 -1.75 6.67 -8.66
CA LEU A 77 -1.01 6.90 -7.42
C LEU A 77 -1.46 8.19 -6.71
N LYS A 78 -1.65 9.29 -7.44
CA LYS A 78 -2.17 10.54 -6.87
C LYS A 78 -3.52 10.33 -6.18
N GLU A 79 -4.43 9.59 -6.83
CA GLU A 79 -5.76 9.31 -6.30
C GLU A 79 -5.69 8.38 -5.08
N ASN A 80 -4.85 7.35 -5.16
CA ASN A 80 -4.58 6.42 -4.06
C ASN A 80 -4.01 7.13 -2.84
N CYS A 81 -3.01 8.00 -3.00
CA CYS A 81 -2.44 8.78 -1.91
C CYS A 81 -3.51 9.66 -1.22
N HIS A 82 -4.37 10.30 -1.99
CA HIS A 82 -5.47 11.09 -1.44
C HIS A 82 -6.46 10.21 -0.65
N TYR A 83 -6.84 9.06 -1.22
CA TYR A 83 -7.75 8.11 -0.59
C TYR A 83 -7.18 7.54 0.72
N ILE A 84 -5.96 7.00 0.70
CA ILE A 84 -5.32 6.40 1.88
C ILE A 84 -5.19 7.41 3.00
N ALA A 85 -4.71 8.63 2.70
CA ALA A 85 -4.55 9.67 3.71
C ALA A 85 -5.88 10.00 4.40
N ARG A 86 -6.97 10.08 3.63
CA ARG A 86 -8.31 10.32 4.16
C ARG A 86 -8.82 9.18 5.04
N GLU A 87 -8.68 7.93 4.59
CA GLU A 87 -9.21 6.78 5.34
C GLU A 87 -8.39 6.47 6.59
N VAL A 88 -7.05 6.55 6.51
CA VAL A 88 -6.17 6.41 7.69
C VAL A 88 -6.47 7.50 8.72
N PHE A 89 -6.69 8.75 8.29
CA PHE A 89 -7.03 9.82 9.22
C PHE A 89 -8.33 9.55 9.97
N LYS A 90 -9.37 9.05 9.30
CA LYS A 90 -10.65 8.70 9.92
C LYS A 90 -10.47 7.64 11.01
N ILE A 91 -9.81 6.52 10.67
CA ILE A 91 -9.57 5.41 11.60
C ILE A 91 -8.81 5.87 12.86
N LEU A 92 -7.82 6.74 12.69
CA LEU A 92 -6.96 7.14 13.80
C LEU A 92 -7.52 8.27 14.69
N ASN A 93 -8.51 9.04 14.22
CA ASN A 93 -8.92 10.29 14.88
C ASN A 93 -10.42 10.51 15.02
N LEU A 94 -11.26 9.82 14.24
CA LEU A 94 -12.70 10.09 14.16
C LEU A 94 -13.57 8.88 14.55
N GLU A 95 -12.95 7.78 14.95
CA GLU A 95 -13.58 6.60 15.55
C GLU A 95 -13.30 6.53 17.06
#